data_AF-A0A1E5QVC2-F1
#
_entry.id   AF-A0A1E5QVC2-F1
#
_cell.length_a   1.000
_cell.length_b   1.000
_cell.length_c   1.000
_cell.angle_alpha   90.00
_cell.angle_beta   90.00
_cell.angle_gamma   90.00
#
_symmetry.space_group_name_H-M   'P 1'
#
loop_
_entity.id
_entity.type
_entity.pdbx_description
1 polymer ?
#
loop_
_entity_poly.entity_id
_entity_poly.type
_entity_poly.pdbx_seq_one_letter_code
_entity_poly.pdbx_strand_id
1 'polypeptide(L)'
;MCGKATYRSDLFAVGMSMLVCLTGIGAQAFKIEPNPIVDPQNAKVILNGLENIIEDDLIDFIQQSLAVLPQNRFTSAQEMYNVLLQIKNHSESINEIERLREKIDKLQEKLDERSNSVNSDKTSGVPTVTLDPKTFTSPSSNKESLTKQGKKDFTKYTIDNGVKKYPKNRLVLAVVTEYMKRNPRTTFTELKTIFPDNIQGSWGVVKQLSAIADKDKPRYFTKEEEIILDGNQEKIVVCTQWTLYNVSIFIDKARKLKFIINAVSK
;
A
#
# COMPACT_ATOMS: atom_id res chain seq x y z
N MET A 1 0.21 11.09 -40.59
CA MET A 1 0.85 9.76 -40.59
C MET A 1 -0.09 8.79 -39.89
N CYS A 2 -0.72 7.87 -40.61
CA CYS A 2 -1.60 6.88 -40.00
C CYS A 2 -0.71 5.79 -39.36
N GLY A 3 -0.61 5.78 -38.04
CA GLY A 3 0.17 4.78 -37.31
C GLY A 3 -0.42 3.39 -37.55
N LYS A 4 0.42 2.41 -37.89
CA LYS A 4 -0.01 1.02 -38.04
C LYS A 4 -0.76 0.60 -36.77
N ALA A 5 -2.00 0.11 -36.93
CA ALA A 5 -2.73 -0.49 -35.83
C ALA A 5 -1.88 -1.65 -35.27
N THR A 6 -1.49 -1.51 -34.01
CA THR A 6 -0.85 -2.59 -33.25
C THR A 6 -1.89 -3.10 -32.27
N TYR A 7 -1.74 -4.33 -31.78
CA TYR A 7 -2.64 -4.88 -30.76
C TYR A 7 -2.79 -3.95 -29.53
N ARG A 8 -1.78 -3.09 -29.25
CA ARG A 8 -1.80 -2.10 -28.17
C ARG A 8 -2.75 -0.93 -28.42
N SER A 9 -3.16 -0.71 -29.67
CA SER A 9 -4.22 0.23 -30.02
C SER A 9 -5.58 -0.31 -29.61
N ASP A 10 -5.81 -1.61 -29.75
CA ASP A 10 -7.05 -2.25 -29.29
C ASP A 10 -7.16 -2.19 -27.76
N LEU A 11 -6.05 -2.44 -27.06
CA LEU A 11 -6.01 -2.33 -25.59
C LEU A 11 -6.32 -0.91 -25.10
N PHE A 12 -5.86 0.12 -25.83
CA PHE A 12 -6.24 1.51 -25.56
C PHE A 12 -7.75 1.73 -25.79
N ALA A 13 -8.30 1.21 -26.89
CA ALA A 13 -9.72 1.33 -27.20
C ALA A 13 -10.60 0.64 -26.14
N VAL A 14 -10.16 -0.50 -25.60
CA VAL A 14 -10.84 -1.19 -24.49
C VAL A 14 -10.85 -0.31 -23.24
N GLY A 15 -9.72 0.30 -22.85
CA GLY A 15 -9.68 1.22 -21.71
C GLY A 15 -10.57 2.45 -21.89
N MET A 16 -10.56 3.05 -23.08
CA MET A 16 -11.44 4.18 -23.39
C MET A 16 -12.91 3.77 -23.33
N SER A 17 -13.24 2.60 -23.87
CA SER A 17 -14.62 2.09 -23.85
C SER A 17 -15.09 1.85 -22.42
N MET A 18 -14.23 1.28 -21.57
CA MET A 18 -14.52 1.10 -20.16
C MET A 18 -14.75 2.43 -19.44
N LEU A 19 -13.88 3.41 -19.67
CA LEU A 19 -14.02 4.75 -19.08
C LEU A 19 -15.33 5.42 -19.50
N VAL A 20 -15.70 5.33 -20.78
CA VAL A 20 -16.98 5.84 -21.28
C VAL A 20 -18.16 5.10 -20.62
N CYS A 21 -18.09 3.78 -20.47
CA CYS A 21 -19.15 3.00 -19.83
C CYS A 21 -19.33 3.35 -18.34
N LEU A 22 -18.23 3.59 -17.62
CA LEU A 22 -18.25 3.92 -16.19
C LEU A 22 -18.74 5.35 -15.93
N THR A 23 -18.39 6.29 -16.80
CA THR A 23 -18.65 7.72 -16.57
C THR A 23 -19.87 8.25 -17.34
N GLY A 24 -20.26 7.58 -18.43
CA GLY A 24 -21.22 8.11 -19.40
C GLY A 24 -20.70 9.29 -20.23
N ILE A 25 -19.43 9.69 -20.03
CA ILE A 25 -18.81 10.81 -20.72
C ILE A 25 -18.19 10.32 -22.02
N GLY A 26 -18.47 11.01 -23.14
CA GLY A 26 -17.91 10.66 -24.44
C GLY A 26 -16.38 10.79 -24.49
N ALA A 27 -15.73 9.89 -25.23
CA ALA A 27 -14.27 9.80 -25.34
C ALA A 27 -13.58 11.14 -25.68
N GLN A 28 -14.24 11.98 -26.48
CA GLN A 28 -13.76 13.30 -26.90
C GLN A 28 -13.61 14.33 -25.78
N ALA A 29 -14.24 14.12 -24.62
CA ALA A 29 -14.15 15.03 -23.49
C ALA A 29 -12.81 14.90 -22.75
N PHE A 30 -12.15 13.75 -22.89
CA PHE A 30 -10.89 13.46 -22.21
C PHE A 30 -9.71 14.04 -23.00
N LYS A 31 -8.99 14.96 -22.37
CA LYS A 31 -7.81 15.62 -22.95
C LYS A 31 -6.53 14.92 -22.53
N ILE A 32 -5.49 15.07 -23.35
CA ILE A 32 -4.15 14.58 -23.05
C ILE A 32 -3.26 15.78 -22.75
N GLU A 33 -2.63 15.79 -21.58
CA GLU A 33 -1.68 16.83 -21.17
C GLU A 33 -0.42 16.22 -20.52
N PRO A 34 0.78 16.81 -20.73
CA PRO A 34 1.09 17.85 -21.71
C PRO A 34 0.86 17.40 -23.17
N ASN A 35 1.02 18.32 -24.13
CA ASN A 35 0.84 18.01 -25.55
C ASN A 35 1.71 16.79 -25.94
N PRO A 36 1.12 15.69 -26.45
CA PRO A 36 1.84 14.45 -26.72
C PRO A 36 2.91 14.59 -27.80
N ILE A 37 2.85 15.63 -28.64
CA ILE A 37 3.89 15.93 -29.64
C ILE A 37 5.14 16.52 -28.95
N VAL A 38 4.96 17.26 -27.87
CA VAL A 38 6.03 17.98 -27.16
C VAL A 38 6.69 17.08 -26.12
N ASP A 39 5.89 16.38 -25.32
CA ASP A 39 6.39 15.48 -24.27
C ASP A 39 5.54 14.19 -24.20
N PRO A 40 5.82 13.22 -25.08
CA PRO A 40 5.04 11.99 -25.15
C PRO A 40 5.21 11.09 -23.91
N GLN A 41 6.30 11.24 -23.14
CA GLN A 41 6.56 10.38 -21.97
C GLN A 41 5.71 10.78 -20.78
N ASN A 42 5.49 12.07 -20.59
CA ASN A 42 4.67 12.59 -19.50
C ASN A 42 3.22 12.86 -19.90
N ALA A 43 2.90 12.86 -21.19
CA ALA A 43 1.55 13.02 -21.70
C ALA A 43 0.62 11.91 -21.18
N LYS A 44 -0.45 12.31 -20.48
CA LYS A 44 -1.45 11.41 -19.92
C LYS A 44 -2.85 11.95 -20.18
N VAL A 45 -3.81 11.02 -20.26
CA VAL A 45 -5.23 11.37 -20.29
C VAL A 45 -5.61 11.95 -18.93
N ILE A 46 -6.24 13.13 -18.93
CA ILE A 46 -6.73 13.79 -17.74
C ILE A 46 -8.04 13.14 -17.32
N LEU A 47 -8.05 12.59 -16.11
CA LEU A 47 -9.19 11.92 -15.48
C LEU A 47 -9.70 12.69 -14.25
N ASN A 48 -9.42 13.99 -14.16
CA ASN A 48 -9.80 14.82 -13.01
C ASN A 48 -11.31 14.82 -12.79
N GLY A 49 -11.73 14.73 -11.52
CA GLY A 49 -13.14 14.76 -11.14
C GLY A 49 -13.84 13.40 -11.20
N LEU A 50 -13.10 12.33 -11.50
CA LEU A 50 -13.62 10.95 -11.50
C LEU A 50 -13.39 10.21 -10.17
N GLU A 51 -12.75 10.85 -9.20
CA GLU A 51 -12.34 10.24 -7.92
C GLU A 51 -13.54 9.80 -7.06
N ASN A 52 -14.72 10.37 -7.30
CA ASN A 52 -15.95 9.99 -6.59
C ASN A 52 -16.80 8.97 -7.38
N ILE A 53 -16.42 8.65 -8.61
CA ILE A 53 -17.20 7.78 -9.51
C ILE A 53 -16.50 6.43 -9.65
N ILE A 54 -15.17 6.43 -9.70
CA ILE A 54 -14.35 5.27 -9.99
C ILE A 54 -13.36 5.10 -8.84
N GLU A 55 -13.21 3.85 -8.35
CA GLU A 55 -12.22 3.50 -7.33
C GLU A 55 -10.78 3.73 -7.84
N ASP A 56 -9.88 4.15 -6.95
CA ASP A 56 -8.48 4.51 -7.30
C ASP A 56 -7.75 3.40 -8.08
N ASP A 57 -7.91 2.14 -7.67
CA ASP A 57 -7.30 0.98 -8.33
C ASP A 57 -7.76 0.85 -9.80
N LEU A 58 -9.01 1.21 -10.07
CA LEU A 58 -9.59 1.16 -11.41
C LEU A 58 -9.18 2.38 -12.24
N ILE A 59 -8.97 3.54 -11.61
CA ILE A 59 -8.38 4.72 -12.25
C ILE A 59 -6.97 4.39 -12.73
N ASP A 60 -6.13 3.80 -11.89
CA ASP A 60 -4.75 3.43 -12.24
C ASP A 60 -4.73 2.42 -13.41
N PHE A 61 -5.62 1.43 -13.38
CA PHE A 61 -5.80 0.50 -14.49
C PHE A 61 -6.16 1.21 -15.80
N ILE A 62 -7.13 2.12 -15.76
CA ILE A 62 -7.55 2.89 -16.94
C ILE A 62 -6.39 3.75 -17.43
N GLN A 63 -5.67 4.45 -16.55
CA GLN A 63 -4.52 5.28 -16.92
C GLN A 63 -3.42 4.46 -17.63
N GLN A 64 -3.15 3.24 -17.16
CA GLN A 64 -2.19 2.35 -17.82
C GLN A 64 -2.65 1.95 -19.22
N SER A 65 -3.92 1.59 -19.38
CA SER A 65 -4.49 1.29 -20.71
C SER A 65 -4.43 2.51 -21.65
N LEU A 66 -4.69 3.71 -21.10
CA LEU A 66 -4.74 4.97 -21.83
C LEU A 66 -3.39 5.66 -22.01
N ALA A 67 -2.28 5.01 -21.69
CA ALA A 67 -0.95 5.59 -21.84
C ALA A 67 -0.71 6.04 -23.30
N VAL A 68 -0.19 7.25 -23.49
CA VAL A 68 0.05 7.82 -24.83
C VAL A 68 1.03 6.95 -25.61
N LEU A 69 2.12 6.54 -24.96
CA LEU A 69 3.13 5.66 -25.52
C LEU A 69 2.68 4.19 -25.45
N PRO A 70 2.59 3.47 -26.59
CA PRO A 70 2.12 2.08 -26.60
C PRO A 70 2.89 1.17 -25.65
N GLN A 71 4.21 1.34 -25.52
CA GLN A 71 5.06 0.52 -24.64
C GLN A 71 4.68 0.60 -23.15
N ASN A 72 4.01 1.68 -22.73
CA ASN A 72 3.57 1.87 -21.34
C ASN A 72 2.18 1.26 -21.08
N ARG A 73 1.50 0.76 -22.13
CA ARG A 73 0.25 0.01 -22.01
C ARG A 73 0.51 -1.45 -21.69
N PHE A 74 -0.56 -2.17 -21.36
CA PHE A 74 -0.57 -3.61 -21.24
C PHE A 74 0.05 -4.30 -22.47
N THR A 75 0.78 -5.38 -22.22
CA THR A 75 1.46 -6.18 -23.24
C THR A 75 0.53 -7.15 -23.95
N SER A 76 -0.60 -7.49 -23.35
CA SER A 76 -1.60 -8.39 -23.92
C SER A 76 -2.97 -8.19 -23.27
N ALA A 77 -4.02 -8.67 -23.94
CA ALA A 77 -5.36 -8.74 -23.35
C ALA A 77 -5.40 -9.65 -22.11
N GLN A 78 -4.55 -10.69 -22.06
CA GLN A 78 -4.45 -11.58 -20.90
C GLN A 78 -3.90 -10.85 -19.67
N GLU A 79 -2.85 -10.04 -19.84
CA GLU A 79 -2.33 -9.21 -18.75
C GLU A 79 -3.40 -8.25 -18.24
N MET A 80 -4.09 -7.56 -19.16
CA MET A 80 -5.17 -6.64 -18.83
C MET A 80 -6.30 -7.34 -18.06
N TYR A 81 -6.72 -8.53 -18.49
CA TYR A 81 -7.71 -9.34 -17.80
C TYR A 81 -7.26 -9.77 -16.39
N ASN A 82 -6.01 -10.21 -16.24
CA ASN A 82 -5.48 -10.64 -14.96
C ASN A 82 -5.46 -9.50 -13.94
N VAL A 83 -5.11 -8.28 -14.37
CA VAL A 83 -5.14 -7.09 -13.50
C VAL A 83 -6.57 -6.74 -13.09
N LEU A 84 -7.53 -6.75 -14.03
CA LEU A 84 -8.95 -6.55 -13.69
C LEU A 84 -9.48 -7.60 -12.71
N LEU A 85 -9.08 -8.86 -12.87
CA LEU A 85 -9.47 -9.94 -11.97
C LEU A 85 -8.91 -9.71 -10.56
N GLN A 86 -7.68 -9.22 -10.45
CA GLN A 86 -7.09 -8.84 -9.15
C GLN A 86 -7.87 -7.70 -8.48
N ILE A 87 -8.23 -6.66 -9.23
CA ILE A 87 -9.02 -5.53 -8.72
C ILE A 87 -10.39 -6.03 -8.24
N LYS A 88 -11.08 -6.84 -9.05
CA LYS A 88 -12.37 -7.44 -8.67
C LYS A 88 -12.27 -8.23 -7.37
N ASN A 89 -11.28 -9.13 -7.27
CA ASN A 89 -11.09 -9.95 -6.07
C ASN A 89 -10.76 -9.10 -4.84
N HIS A 90 -10.04 -7.98 -5.03
CA HIS A 90 -9.75 -7.05 -3.94
C HIS A 90 -11.03 -6.36 -3.45
N SER A 91 -11.87 -5.86 -4.37
CA SER A 91 -13.17 -5.25 -4.05
C SER A 91 -14.11 -6.24 -3.34
N GLU A 92 -14.19 -7.50 -3.80
CA GLU A 92 -14.95 -8.56 -3.12
C GLU A 92 -14.45 -8.79 -1.68
N SER A 93 -13.13 -8.79 -1.49
CA SER A 93 -12.52 -8.94 -0.16
C SER A 93 -12.84 -7.76 0.75
N ILE A 94 -12.87 -6.53 0.22
CA ILE A 94 -13.23 -5.31 0.97
C ILE A 94 -14.70 -5.40 1.42
N ASN A 95 -15.61 -5.75 0.51
CA ASN A 95 -17.03 -5.89 0.81
C ASN A 95 -17.28 -6.95 1.91
N GLU A 96 -16.55 -8.05 1.90
CA GLU A 96 -16.68 -9.07 2.94
C GLU A 96 -16.16 -8.57 4.30
N ILE A 97 -15.07 -7.79 4.32
CA ILE A 97 -14.57 -7.17 5.54
C ILE A 97 -15.61 -6.21 6.12
N GLU A 98 -16.30 -5.41 5.30
CA GLU A 98 -17.34 -4.51 5.77
C GLU A 98 -18.53 -5.25 6.39
N ARG A 99 -19.00 -6.32 5.74
CA ARG A 99 -20.05 -7.19 6.32
C ARG A 99 -19.63 -7.81 7.66
N LEU A 100 -18.37 -8.22 7.79
CA LEU A 100 -17.85 -8.76 9.03
C LEU A 100 -17.77 -7.69 10.13
N ARG A 101 -17.43 -6.45 9.78
CA ARG A 101 -17.45 -5.32 10.73
C ARG A 101 -18.85 -5.06 11.26
N GLU A 102 -19.86 -4.99 10.38
CA GLU A 102 -21.25 -4.83 10.81
C GLU A 102 -21.73 -5.95 11.73
N LYS A 103 -21.27 -7.19 11.50
CA LYS A 103 -21.58 -8.32 12.39
C LYS A 103 -20.91 -8.18 13.75
N ILE A 104 -19.66 -7.68 13.80
CA ILE A 104 -18.95 -7.42 15.05
C ILE A 104 -19.67 -6.34 15.86
N ASP A 105 -20.09 -5.24 15.22
CA ASP A 105 -20.80 -4.15 15.88
C ASP A 105 -22.11 -4.63 16.50
N LYS A 106 -22.89 -5.43 15.75
CA LYS A 106 -24.13 -6.06 16.26
C LYS A 106 -23.89 -7.04 17.41
N LEU A 107 -22.76 -7.75 17.41
CA LEU A 107 -22.42 -8.66 18.51
C LEU A 107 -21.96 -7.91 19.75
N GLN A 108 -21.27 -6.78 19.59
CA GLN A 108 -20.89 -5.89 20.68
C GLN A 108 -22.14 -5.29 21.34
N GLU A 109 -23.08 -4.78 20.55
CA GLU A 109 -24.37 -4.27 21.06
C GLU A 109 -25.12 -5.33 21.90
N LYS A 110 -25.22 -6.58 21.40
CA LYS A 110 -25.82 -7.70 22.14
C LYS A 110 -25.06 -8.06 23.43
N LEU A 111 -23.75 -7.89 23.47
CA LEU A 111 -22.94 -8.13 24.67
C LEU A 111 -23.16 -7.03 25.71
N ASP A 112 -23.31 -5.78 25.29
CA ASP A 112 -23.61 -4.65 26.17
C ASP A 112 -25.02 -4.77 26.78
N GLU A 113 -26.02 -5.15 25.97
CA GLU A 113 -27.38 -5.47 26.46
C GLU A 113 -27.38 -6.61 27.48
N ARG A 114 -26.63 -7.68 27.20
CA ARG A 114 -26.54 -8.82 28.11
C ARG A 114 -25.79 -8.47 29.40
N SER A 115 -24.75 -7.64 29.34
CA SER A 115 -24.02 -7.16 30.51
C SER A 115 -24.90 -6.29 31.42
N ASN A 116 -25.78 -5.47 30.84
CA ASN A 116 -26.76 -4.69 31.59
C ASN A 116 -27.84 -5.56 32.25
N SER A 117 -28.25 -6.67 31.62
CA SER A 117 -29.19 -7.63 32.25
C SER A 117 -28.57 -8.38 33.44
N VAL A 118 -27.27 -8.72 33.37
CA VAL A 118 -26.55 -9.48 34.41
C VAL A 118 -26.29 -8.64 35.69
N ASN A 119 -26.22 -7.32 35.57
CA ASN A 119 -26.06 -6.42 36.73
C ASN A 119 -27.33 -6.18 37.55
N SER A 120 -28.48 -6.73 37.14
CA SER A 120 -29.72 -6.67 37.93
C SER A 120 -29.87 -7.78 39.00
N ASP A 121 -29.00 -8.81 38.97
CA ASP A 121 -29.13 -10.01 39.82
C ASP A 121 -27.97 -10.25 40.82
N LYS A 122 -27.06 -9.30 41.01
CA LYS A 122 -25.99 -9.41 42.03
C LYS A 122 -25.82 -8.15 42.86
N THR A 123 -26.66 -8.00 43.89
CA THR A 123 -26.33 -7.19 45.07
C THR A 123 -25.85 -8.11 46.19
N SER A 124 -24.54 -8.09 46.47
CA SER A 124 -23.97 -8.28 47.82
C SER A 124 -22.45 -8.10 47.77
N GLY A 125 -22.01 -6.91 48.19
CA GLY A 125 -20.79 -6.62 48.96
C GLY A 125 -19.43 -7.06 48.41
N VAL A 126 -18.59 -6.08 48.05
CA VAL A 126 -17.33 -5.70 48.75
C VAL A 126 -16.64 -4.58 47.94
N PRO A 127 -16.01 -3.56 48.58
CA PRO A 127 -15.63 -2.30 47.95
C PRO A 127 -14.14 -2.24 47.62
N THR A 128 -13.75 -1.83 46.40
CA THR A 128 -12.35 -1.43 46.15
C THR A 128 -12.20 -0.45 44.99
N VAL A 129 -11.89 0.80 45.37
CA VAL A 129 -10.97 1.78 44.74
C VAL A 129 -11.30 2.29 43.32
N THR A 130 -11.79 3.53 43.31
CA THR A 130 -11.96 4.44 42.19
C THR A 130 -10.62 4.89 41.61
N LEU A 131 -10.42 4.71 40.30
CA LEU A 131 -9.52 5.54 39.49
C LEU A 131 -10.26 5.94 38.21
N ASP A 132 -10.37 7.24 38.00
CA ASP A 132 -11.22 7.91 37.01
C ASP A 132 -10.77 7.69 35.55
N PRO A 133 -11.67 7.27 34.63
CA PRO A 133 -11.45 7.35 33.19
C PRO A 133 -12.37 8.42 32.56
N LYS A 134 -11.89 9.66 32.52
CA LYS A 134 -12.28 10.69 31.55
C LYS A 134 -10.98 11.03 30.81
N THR A 135 -10.82 10.91 29.50
CA THR A 135 -11.75 11.23 28.42
C THR A 135 -11.23 10.54 27.15
N PHE A 136 -12.09 9.74 26.52
CA PHE A 136 -11.99 9.41 25.11
C PHE A 136 -12.27 10.68 24.30
N THR A 137 -11.32 11.12 23.49
CA THR A 137 -11.59 11.97 22.33
C THR A 137 -10.91 11.34 21.13
N SER A 138 -11.74 10.82 20.24
CA SER A 138 -11.39 10.36 18.90
C SER A 138 -10.73 11.49 18.09
N PRO A 139 -9.63 11.25 17.36
CA PRO A 139 -9.24 12.09 16.22
C PRO A 139 -9.74 11.38 14.96
N SER A 140 -10.88 11.78 14.40
CA SER A 140 -11.02 12.93 13.49
C SER A 140 -9.94 12.94 12.41
N SER A 141 -10.36 12.46 11.25
CA SER A 141 -9.69 12.55 9.96
C SER A 141 -9.24 13.98 9.67
N ASN A 142 -7.93 14.19 9.49
CA ASN A 142 -7.40 15.31 8.73
C ASN A 142 -6.56 14.77 7.57
N LYS A 143 -7.17 14.84 6.38
CA LYS A 143 -6.47 14.91 5.10
C LYS A 143 -5.69 16.24 5.10
N GLU A 144 -4.38 16.18 5.22
CA GLU A 144 -3.53 17.32 4.82
C GLU A 144 -2.52 16.87 3.77
N SER A 145 -2.71 17.49 2.61
CA SER A 145 -1.98 17.50 1.37
C SER A 145 -0.47 17.72 1.52
N LEU A 146 0.30 16.94 0.76
CA LEU A 146 1.69 17.21 0.41
C LEU A 146 1.77 18.48 -0.45
N THR A 147 2.59 19.45 -0.05
CA THR A 147 3.56 20.17 -0.90
C THR A 147 4.23 21.31 -0.11
N LYS A 148 5.36 21.02 0.54
CA LYS A 148 6.38 22.05 0.84
C LYS A 148 7.77 21.47 0.61
N GLN A 149 8.39 21.88 -0.49
CA GLN A 149 9.84 21.74 -0.66
C GLN A 149 10.54 22.51 0.46
N GLY A 150 11.52 21.86 1.10
CA GLY A 150 12.54 22.53 1.91
C GLY A 150 12.71 22.05 3.35
N LYS A 151 11.85 21.19 3.91
CA LYS A 151 12.06 20.65 5.26
C LYS A 151 12.34 19.16 5.21
N LYS A 152 13.56 18.77 5.59
CA LYS A 152 13.97 17.37 5.70
C LYS A 152 13.03 16.66 6.66
N ASP A 153 12.35 15.62 6.19
CA ASP A 153 11.39 14.88 7.00
C ASP A 153 12.12 13.89 7.93
N PHE A 154 11.91 14.10 9.23
CA PHE A 154 12.45 13.30 10.32
C PHE A 154 11.38 12.43 11.01
N THR A 155 10.23 12.21 10.35
CA THR A 155 9.17 11.33 10.86
C THR A 155 9.76 9.98 11.26
N LYS A 156 9.43 9.56 12.48
CA LYS A 156 9.76 8.24 13.03
C LYS A 156 8.49 7.41 13.14
N TYR A 157 8.65 6.11 13.27
CA TYR A 157 7.56 5.16 13.27
C TYR A 157 7.70 4.16 14.42
N THR A 158 6.58 3.68 14.94
CA THR A 158 6.53 2.57 15.89
C THR A 158 5.89 1.36 15.22
N ILE A 159 6.30 0.17 15.63
CA ILE A 159 5.76 -1.12 15.15
C ILE A 159 5.03 -1.77 16.32
N ASP A 160 3.83 -2.32 16.07
CA ASP A 160 3.03 -3.11 17.01
C ASP A 160 2.83 -2.42 18.36
N ASN A 161 2.55 -1.12 18.32
CA ASN A 161 2.40 -0.22 19.48
C ASN A 161 3.62 -0.22 20.44
N GLY A 162 4.79 -0.62 19.95
CA GLY A 162 6.03 -0.61 20.71
C GLY A 162 6.55 0.80 21.00
N VAL A 163 7.38 0.91 22.04
CA VAL A 163 7.96 2.19 22.49
C VAL A 163 9.09 2.68 21.55
N LYS A 164 9.74 1.75 20.83
CA LYS A 164 10.90 2.06 20.00
C LYS A 164 10.49 2.82 18.73
N LYS A 165 11.13 3.98 18.53
CA LYS A 165 10.89 4.87 17.38
C LYS A 165 11.95 4.66 16.31
N TYR A 166 11.53 4.19 15.15
CA TYR A 166 12.39 3.88 14.01
C TYR A 166 12.37 4.99 12.96
N PRO A 167 13.53 5.50 12.48
CA PRO A 167 13.55 6.26 11.23
C PRO A 167 13.19 5.36 10.03
N LYS A 168 12.81 5.96 8.90
CA LYS A 168 12.31 5.27 7.69
C LYS A 168 13.06 3.99 7.31
N ASN A 169 14.38 4.07 7.11
CA ASN A 169 15.18 2.92 6.72
C ASN A 169 15.22 1.82 7.80
N ARG A 170 15.24 2.20 9.08
CA ARG A 170 15.23 1.28 10.21
C ARG A 170 13.85 0.66 10.44
N LEU A 171 12.78 1.34 10.07
CA LEU A 171 11.43 0.77 10.07
C LEU A 171 11.38 -0.41 9.09
N VAL A 172 11.86 -0.20 7.86
CA VAL A 172 11.89 -1.25 6.83
C VAL A 172 12.69 -2.46 7.31
N LEU A 173 13.92 -2.23 7.81
CA LEU A 173 14.74 -3.31 8.36
C LEU A 173 13.99 -4.06 9.46
N ALA A 174 13.42 -3.35 10.44
CA ALA A 174 12.72 -3.96 11.56
C ALA A 174 11.50 -4.78 11.12
N VAL A 175 10.70 -4.28 10.18
CA VAL A 175 9.54 -5.01 9.64
C VAL A 175 9.97 -6.27 8.88
N VAL A 176 10.97 -6.17 8.01
CA VAL A 176 11.45 -7.34 7.25
C VAL A 176 12.07 -8.39 8.19
N THR A 177 12.89 -7.97 9.15
CA THR A 177 13.44 -8.87 10.17
C THR A 177 12.34 -9.56 10.98
N GLU A 178 11.34 -8.80 11.43
CA GLU A 178 10.23 -9.35 12.22
C GLU A 178 9.34 -10.28 11.39
N TYR A 179 9.12 -9.97 10.12
CA TYR A 179 8.42 -10.85 9.19
C TYR A 179 9.13 -12.19 9.03
N MET A 180 10.46 -12.17 8.85
CA MET A 180 11.28 -13.38 8.71
C MET A 180 11.34 -14.19 10.01
N LYS A 181 11.30 -13.55 11.18
CA LYS A 181 11.17 -14.25 12.46
C LYS A 181 9.83 -14.98 12.59
N ARG A 182 8.74 -14.37 12.12
CA ARG A 182 7.40 -14.98 12.09
C ARG A 182 7.30 -16.10 11.05
N ASN A 183 8.12 -16.04 9.99
CA ASN A 183 8.09 -16.97 8.86
C ASN A 183 9.51 -17.49 8.54
N PRO A 184 10.10 -18.33 9.41
CA PRO A 184 11.52 -18.71 9.29
C PRO A 184 11.86 -19.57 8.07
N ARG A 185 10.86 -20.12 7.38
CA ARG A 185 11.04 -20.93 6.15
C ARG A 185 10.96 -20.10 4.87
N THR A 186 10.64 -18.81 4.96
CA THR A 186 10.53 -17.96 3.78
C THR A 186 11.85 -17.85 3.05
N THR A 187 11.85 -18.20 1.77
CA THR A 187 13.02 -18.09 0.88
C THR A 187 13.19 -16.67 0.34
N PHE A 188 14.37 -16.33 -0.17
CA PHE A 188 14.59 -15.04 -0.84
C PHE A 188 13.57 -14.77 -1.96
N THR A 189 13.25 -15.78 -2.78
CA THR A 189 12.30 -15.62 -3.89
C THR A 189 10.89 -15.30 -3.39
N GLU A 190 10.42 -15.98 -2.33
CA GLU A 190 9.14 -15.66 -1.70
C GLU A 190 9.18 -14.27 -1.05
N LEU A 191 10.28 -13.92 -0.39
CA LEU A 191 10.42 -12.60 0.22
C LEU A 191 10.34 -11.49 -0.85
N LYS A 192 10.79 -11.75 -2.07
CA LYS A 192 10.68 -10.84 -3.23
C LYS A 192 9.26 -10.74 -3.78
N THR A 193 8.41 -11.75 -3.64
CA THR A 193 6.98 -11.63 -3.98
C THR A 193 6.22 -10.86 -2.89
N ILE A 194 6.64 -11.00 -1.64
CA ILE A 194 6.07 -10.28 -0.50
C ILE A 194 6.52 -8.82 -0.48
N PHE A 195 7.78 -8.53 -0.79
CA PHE A 195 8.32 -7.17 -0.89
C PHE A 195 8.93 -6.96 -2.28
N PRO A 196 8.10 -6.71 -3.31
CA PRO A 196 8.59 -6.54 -4.66
C PRO A 196 9.44 -5.27 -4.81
N ASP A 197 10.35 -5.28 -5.78
CA ASP A 197 11.35 -4.22 -5.93
C ASP A 197 10.73 -2.86 -6.22
N ASN A 198 9.59 -2.81 -6.91
CA ASN A 198 8.89 -1.57 -7.26
C ASN A 198 8.53 -0.72 -6.03
N ILE A 199 8.40 -1.32 -4.83
CA ILE A 199 8.17 -0.58 -3.58
C ILE A 199 9.31 0.42 -3.32
N GLN A 200 10.55 0.01 -3.56
CA GLN A 200 11.72 0.87 -3.41
C GLN A 200 12.14 1.52 -4.74
N GLY A 201 12.00 0.79 -5.85
CA GLY A 201 12.49 1.12 -7.18
C GLY A 201 13.74 0.31 -7.55
N SER A 202 14.70 0.96 -8.21
CA SER A 202 15.84 0.30 -8.87
C SER A 202 16.77 -0.49 -7.94
N TRP A 203 16.82 -0.16 -6.64
CA TRP A 203 17.67 -0.86 -5.68
C TRP A 203 16.96 -2.04 -5.01
N GLY A 204 15.63 -2.08 -5.09
CA GLY A 204 14.81 -3.10 -4.45
C GLY A 204 14.73 -2.95 -2.94
N VAL A 205 13.78 -3.64 -2.32
CA VAL A 205 13.63 -3.65 -0.85
C VAL A 205 14.72 -4.49 -0.20
N VAL A 206 14.96 -5.67 -0.78
CA VAL A 206 15.92 -6.68 -0.31
C VAL A 206 16.78 -7.21 -1.46
N LYS A 207 18.02 -7.61 -1.13
CA LYS A 207 18.93 -8.31 -2.04
C LYS A 207 19.73 -9.38 -1.30
N GLN A 208 20.17 -10.40 -2.03
CA GLN A 208 21.22 -11.30 -1.55
C GLN A 208 22.55 -10.55 -1.44
N LEU A 209 23.26 -10.74 -0.34
CA LEU A 209 24.55 -10.09 -0.08
C LEU A 209 25.60 -10.44 -1.14
N SER A 210 25.58 -11.68 -1.64
CA SER A 210 26.49 -12.17 -2.69
C SER A 210 26.28 -11.49 -4.04
N ALA A 211 25.07 -10.97 -4.31
CA ALA A 211 24.72 -10.36 -5.59
C ALA A 211 24.97 -8.83 -5.65
N ILE A 212 25.52 -8.24 -4.58
CA ILE A 212 25.74 -6.80 -4.49
C ILE A 212 27.18 -6.47 -4.85
N ALA A 213 27.35 -5.62 -5.87
CA ALA A 213 28.65 -5.06 -6.22
C ALA A 213 29.19 -4.17 -5.08
N ASP A 214 30.51 -4.15 -4.87
CA ASP A 214 31.14 -3.41 -3.77
C ASP A 214 30.73 -1.93 -3.72
N LYS A 215 30.62 -1.30 -4.90
CA LYS A 215 30.17 0.09 -5.05
C LYS A 215 28.76 0.37 -4.51
N ASP A 216 27.90 -0.65 -4.46
CA ASP A 216 26.50 -0.54 -4.06
C ASP A 216 26.26 -1.00 -2.62
N LYS A 217 27.24 -1.65 -1.96
CA LYS A 217 27.16 -2.07 -0.54
C LYS A 217 26.70 -0.96 0.42
N PRO A 218 27.15 0.31 0.29
CA PRO A 218 26.68 1.40 1.16
C PRO A 218 25.17 1.68 1.10
N ARG A 219 24.47 1.17 0.07
CA ARG A 219 23.02 1.32 -0.10
C ARG A 219 22.22 0.26 0.68
N TYR A 220 22.88 -0.65 1.37
CA TYR A 220 22.24 -1.74 2.12
C TYR A 220 22.80 -1.84 3.55
N PHE A 221 22.01 -2.40 4.45
CA PHE A 221 22.45 -2.74 5.79
C PHE A 221 23.30 -4.02 5.75
N THR A 222 24.62 -3.86 5.83
CA THR A 222 25.61 -4.95 5.69
C THR A 222 26.32 -5.30 6.99
N LYS A 223 25.95 -4.67 8.12
CA LYS A 223 26.51 -5.05 9.42
C LYS A 223 26.01 -6.43 9.83
N GLU A 224 26.84 -7.17 10.54
CA GLU A 224 26.60 -8.58 10.85
C GLU A 224 25.29 -8.79 11.62
N GLU A 225 24.96 -7.89 12.54
CA GLU A 225 23.72 -7.88 13.31
C GLU A 225 22.46 -7.45 12.54
N GLU A 226 22.62 -6.95 11.31
CA GLU A 226 21.54 -6.45 10.45
C GLU A 226 21.29 -7.37 9.23
N ILE A 227 22.17 -8.34 8.99
CA ILE A 227 22.00 -9.34 7.94
C ILE A 227 20.92 -10.33 8.38
N ILE A 228 20.01 -10.63 7.45
CA ILE A 228 18.90 -11.56 7.65
C ILE A 228 19.27 -12.87 6.96
N LEU A 229 19.00 -14.01 7.59
CA LEU A 229 19.09 -15.32 6.95
C LEU A 229 17.72 -15.74 6.44
N ASP A 230 17.68 -16.27 5.22
CA ASP A 230 16.45 -16.82 4.64
C ASP A 230 16.26 -18.30 5.00
N GLY A 231 15.16 -18.90 4.53
CA GLY A 231 14.87 -20.32 4.73
C GLY A 231 15.95 -21.28 4.24
N ASN A 232 16.80 -20.84 3.31
CA ASN A 232 17.93 -21.59 2.75
C ASN A 232 19.29 -21.22 3.39
N GLN A 233 19.29 -20.44 4.47
CA GLN A 233 20.50 -19.91 5.13
C GLN A 233 21.32 -18.94 4.27
N GLU A 234 20.71 -18.32 3.27
CA GLU A 234 21.36 -17.29 2.47
C GLU A 234 21.28 -15.92 3.14
N LYS A 235 22.35 -15.13 2.99
CA LYS A 235 22.45 -13.79 3.57
C LYS A 235 21.67 -12.78 2.72
N ILE A 236 20.62 -12.22 3.29
CA ILE A 236 19.79 -11.15 2.73
C ILE A 236 20.10 -9.83 3.45
N VAL A 237 20.16 -8.74 2.68
CA VAL A 237 20.30 -7.38 3.19
C VAL A 237 19.17 -6.47 2.70
N VAL A 238 18.86 -5.46 3.51
CA VAL A 238 17.77 -4.50 3.26
C VAL A 238 18.33 -3.17 2.78
N CYS A 239 17.66 -2.52 1.82
CA CYS A 239 18.08 -1.21 1.31
C CYS A 239 17.94 -0.10 2.37
N THR A 240 18.92 0.81 2.43
CA THR A 240 18.96 1.95 3.37
C THR A 240 18.31 3.22 2.82
N GLN A 241 18.07 3.29 1.50
CA GLN A 241 17.64 4.52 0.82
C GLN A 241 16.13 4.52 0.57
N TRP A 242 15.43 5.43 1.25
CA TRP A 242 13.98 5.51 1.23
C TRP A 242 13.50 6.96 1.12
N THR A 243 12.71 7.23 0.09
CA THR A 243 11.94 8.48 -0.05
C THR A 243 10.67 8.41 0.80
N LEU A 244 9.98 9.53 0.97
CA LEU A 244 8.69 9.57 1.69
C LEU A 244 7.62 8.79 0.95
N TYR A 245 7.61 8.92 -0.38
CA TYR A 245 6.71 8.20 -1.24
C TYR A 245 6.93 6.68 -1.12
N ASN A 246 8.17 6.20 -1.31
CA ASN A 246 8.46 4.76 -1.30
C ASN A 246 8.23 4.13 0.09
N VAL A 247 8.56 4.85 1.18
CA VAL A 247 8.29 4.31 2.53
C VAL A 247 6.79 4.24 2.83
N SER A 248 5.97 5.15 2.28
CA SER A 248 4.51 5.08 2.47
C SER A 248 3.92 3.83 1.82
N ILE A 249 4.34 3.50 0.59
CA ILE A 249 3.97 2.24 -0.09
C ILE A 249 4.41 1.03 0.73
N PHE A 250 5.64 1.05 1.27
CA PHE A 250 6.12 -0.03 2.13
C PHE A 250 5.27 -0.19 3.39
N ILE A 251 4.87 0.91 4.03
CA ILE A 251 4.02 0.89 5.23
C ILE A 251 2.67 0.26 4.92
N ASP A 252 2.06 0.59 3.80
CA ASP A 252 0.78 0.01 3.40
C ASP A 252 0.92 -1.49 3.14
N LYS A 253 2.02 -1.92 2.51
CA LYS A 253 2.33 -3.34 2.36
C LYS A 253 2.51 -4.03 3.72
N ALA A 254 3.23 -3.42 4.65
CA ALA A 254 3.43 -3.97 5.99
C ALA A 254 2.11 -4.07 6.79
N ARG A 255 1.20 -3.09 6.65
CA ARG A 255 -0.15 -3.16 7.24
C ARG A 255 -0.97 -4.31 6.67
N LYS A 256 -0.87 -4.59 5.37
CA LYS A 256 -1.48 -5.78 4.76
C LYS A 256 -0.92 -7.08 5.36
N LEU A 257 0.34 -7.07 5.81
CA LEU A 257 1.00 -8.16 6.55
C LEU A 257 0.72 -8.14 8.08
N LYS A 258 -0.31 -7.40 8.52
CA LYS A 258 -0.76 -7.30 9.92
C LYS A 258 0.23 -6.63 10.88
N PHE A 259 1.16 -5.82 10.39
CA PHE A 259 1.94 -4.93 11.24
C PHE A 259 1.16 -3.65 11.56
N ILE A 260 1.16 -3.23 12.82
CA ILE A 260 0.59 -1.95 13.23
C ILE A 260 1.69 -0.90 13.17
N ILE A 261 1.65 -0.03 12.17
CA ILE A 261 2.65 1.05 11.99
C ILE A 261 2.01 2.40 12.22
N ASN A 262 2.51 3.10 13.25
CA ASN A 262 2.07 4.45 13.60
C ASN A 262 3.22 5.44 13.38
N ALA A 263 2.91 6.57 12.76
CA ALA A 263 3.84 7.68 12.66
C ALA A 263 3.90 8.43 14.00
N VAL A 264 5.11 8.73 14.45
CA VAL A 264 5.37 9.54 15.63
C VAL A 264 5.94 10.86 15.14
N SER A 265 5.06 11.86 15.03
CA SER A 265 5.49 13.24 14.86
C SER A 265 6.20 13.72 16.14
N LYS A 266 7.08 14.70 15.97
CA LYS A 266 7.80 15.33 17.06
C LYS A 266 6.87 16.25 17.86
#